data_AF-A0A022QXQ9-F1
#
_entry.id   AF-A0A022QXQ9-F1
#
_cell.length_a   1.000
_cell.length_b   1.000
_cell.length_c   1.000
_cell.angle_alpha   90.00
_cell.angle_beta   90.00
_cell.angle_gamma   90.00
#
_symmetry.space_group_name_H-M   'P 1'
#
loop_
_entity.id
_entity.type
_entity.pdbx_description
1 polymer ?
#
loop_
_entity_poly.entity_id
_entity_poly.type
_entity_poly.pdbx_seq_one_letter_code
_entity_poly.pdbx_strand_id
1 'polypeptide(L)'
;MVSKIEVVQGEGGVGTILELFFLPGRKDMTSYKEKCTMVDDEKRVKETEVLEGGFLDLGFTLYRVRYEVIEKEEKMCVTRVTIEYDVREEFAANVALVSIQPIVVIMEAVARHLTQNNPN
;
A
#
# COMPACT_ATOMS: atom_id res chain seq x y z
N MET A 1 -1.08 9.47 8.08
CA MET A 1 -1.05 9.82 6.65
C MET A 1 0.40 9.87 6.19
N VAL A 2 0.67 9.50 4.93
CA VAL A 2 2.02 9.58 4.33
C VAL A 2 2.37 11.05 4.10
N SER A 3 3.59 11.44 4.45
CA SER A 3 4.11 12.81 4.30
C SER A 3 5.03 12.95 3.09
N LYS A 4 5.79 11.90 2.78
CA LYS A 4 6.76 11.85 1.68
C LYS A 4 6.89 10.43 1.17
N ILE A 5 7.14 10.30 -0.13
CA ILE A 5 7.53 9.05 -0.78
C ILE A 5 8.83 9.33 -1.52
N GLU A 6 9.82 8.47 -1.33
CA GLU A 6 11.09 8.50 -2.06
C GLU A 6 11.24 7.23 -2.89
N VAL A 7 11.72 7.39 -4.12
CA VAL A 7 12.14 6.26 -4.95
C VAL A 7 13.58 5.95 -4.59
N VAL A 8 13.80 4.82 -3.93
CA VAL A 8 15.14 4.36 -3.53
C VAL A 8 15.84 3.71 -4.73
N GLN A 9 15.09 2.95 -5.51
CA GLN A 9 15.59 2.23 -6.69
C GLN A 9 14.45 1.95 -7.68
N GLY A 10 14.72 2.06 -8.98
CA GLY A 10 13.82 1.62 -10.05
C GLY A 10 12.95 2.73 -10.64
N GLU A 11 12.19 2.36 -11.67
CA GLU A 11 11.44 3.29 -12.54
C GLU A 11 9.92 3.09 -12.47
N GLY A 12 9.43 2.43 -11.42
CA GLY A 12 7.99 2.20 -11.18
C GLY A 12 7.48 0.79 -11.48
N GLY A 13 8.24 -0.02 -12.21
CA GLY A 13 7.92 -1.43 -12.50
C GLY A 13 8.30 -2.42 -11.39
N VAL A 14 8.27 -3.72 -11.71
CA VAL A 14 8.74 -4.79 -10.82
C VAL A 14 10.18 -4.55 -10.40
N GLY A 15 10.47 -4.70 -9.10
CA GLY A 15 11.78 -4.45 -8.53
C GLY A 15 11.97 -3.04 -7.99
N THR A 16 11.08 -2.10 -8.30
CA THR A 16 11.13 -0.73 -7.75
C THR A 16 10.97 -0.77 -6.24
N ILE A 17 11.81 -0.03 -5.52
CA ILE A 17 11.79 0.11 -4.06
C ILE A 17 11.41 1.55 -3.72
N LEU A 18 10.39 1.69 -2.88
CA LEU A 18 9.90 2.96 -2.36
C LEU A 18 10.13 3.03 -0.86
N GLU A 19 10.51 4.20 -0.35
CA GLU A 19 10.46 4.51 1.08
C GLU A 19 9.34 5.51 1.35
N LEU A 20 8.42 5.14 2.25
CA LEU A 20 7.27 5.95 2.61
C LEU A 20 7.45 6.47 4.03
N PHE A 21 7.39 7.80 4.18
CA PHE A 21 7.49 8.47 5.46
C PHE A 21 6.11 8.86 5.96
N PHE A 22 5.84 8.68 7.25
CA PHE A 22 4.60 9.08 7.89
C PHE A 22 4.73 10.45 8.56
N LEU A 23 3.58 11.12 8.74
CA LEU A 23 3.54 12.33 9.56
C LEU A 23 3.95 12.03 11.01
N PRO A 24 4.61 12.99 11.70
CA PRO A 24 4.94 12.87 13.12
C PRO A 24 3.68 12.60 13.96
N GLY A 25 3.77 11.69 14.93
CA GLY A 25 2.65 11.37 15.84
C GLY A 25 2.31 9.88 15.95
N ARG A 26 2.80 9.04 15.02
CA ARG A 26 2.84 7.58 15.18
C ARG A 26 4.17 7.22 15.84
N LYS A 27 4.15 6.89 17.14
CA LYS A 27 5.39 6.58 17.89
C LYS A 27 6.11 5.34 17.36
N ASP A 28 5.40 4.46 16.66
CA ASP A 28 5.88 3.12 16.33
C ASP A 28 6.11 2.89 14.83
N MET A 29 5.92 3.91 13.98
CA MET A 29 6.09 3.81 12.52
C MET A 29 6.45 5.17 11.91
N THR A 30 7.75 5.41 11.71
CA THR A 30 8.28 6.63 11.11
C THR A 30 8.34 6.55 9.58
N SER A 31 8.89 5.45 9.07
CA SER A 31 8.90 5.10 7.65
C SER A 31 8.86 3.59 7.47
N TYR A 32 8.66 3.15 6.23
CA TYR A 32 8.92 1.78 5.82
C TYR A 32 9.33 1.75 4.35
N LYS A 33 10.10 0.73 3.98
CA LYS A 33 10.40 0.42 2.58
C LYS A 33 9.51 -0.69 2.07
N GLU A 34 9.04 -0.53 0.84
CA GLU A 34 8.34 -1.58 0.11
C GLU A 34 8.94 -1.78 -1.27
N LYS A 35 8.76 -2.99 -1.82
CA LYS A 35 9.16 -3.34 -3.17
C LYS A 35 7.95 -3.71 -4.00
N CYS A 36 7.88 -3.20 -5.23
CA CYS A 36 6.94 -3.70 -6.23
C CYS A 36 7.34 -5.13 -6.65
N THR A 37 6.58 -6.13 -6.22
CA THR A 37 6.80 -7.55 -6.55
C THR A 37 6.12 -7.94 -7.86
N MET A 38 5.02 -7.27 -8.20
CA MET A 38 4.26 -7.49 -9.44
C MET A 38 3.65 -6.19 -9.94
N VAL A 39 3.72 -5.98 -11.26
CA VAL A 39 2.98 -4.94 -12.00
C VAL A 39 2.48 -5.58 -13.29
N ASP A 40 1.18 -5.68 -13.44
CA ASP A 40 0.51 -6.24 -14.62
C ASP A 40 -0.52 -5.22 -15.10
N ASP A 41 -0.15 -4.43 -16.10
CA ASP A 41 -0.98 -3.35 -16.63
C ASP A 41 -2.20 -3.86 -17.38
N GLU A 42 -2.10 -5.04 -18.01
CA GLU A 42 -3.22 -5.66 -18.73
C GLU A 42 -4.31 -6.11 -17.76
N LYS A 43 -3.92 -6.76 -16.67
CA LYS A 43 -4.86 -7.19 -15.61
C LYS A 43 -5.16 -6.09 -14.60
N ARG A 44 -4.46 -4.95 -14.68
CA ARG A 44 -4.56 -3.82 -13.75
C ARG A 44 -4.30 -4.24 -12.30
N VAL A 45 -3.25 -5.02 -12.11
CA VAL A 45 -2.82 -5.56 -10.81
C VAL A 45 -1.44 -5.01 -10.45
N LYS A 46 -1.30 -4.55 -9.22
CA LYS A 46 -0.02 -4.19 -8.62
C LYS A 46 0.12 -4.87 -7.26
N GLU A 47 1.32 -5.31 -6.92
CA GLU A 47 1.62 -5.89 -5.62
C GLU A 47 2.88 -5.26 -5.04
N THR A 48 2.82 -4.96 -3.73
CA THR A 48 3.97 -4.50 -2.96
C THR A 48 4.19 -5.37 -1.74
N GLU A 49 5.44 -5.51 -1.34
CA GLU A 49 5.85 -6.23 -0.14
C GLU A 49 6.79 -5.35 0.69
N VAL A 50 6.56 -5.30 2.00
CA VAL A 50 7.40 -4.55 2.93
C VAL A 50 8.77 -5.22 3.03
N LEU A 51 9.84 -4.43 2.86
CA LEU A 51 11.22 -4.89 2.97
C LEU A 51 11.85 -4.54 4.32
N GLU A 52 11.57 -3.34 4.82
CA GLU A 52 12.19 -2.78 6.03
C GLU A 52 11.19 -1.90 6.78
N GLY A 53 11.24 -1.94 8.11
CA GLY A 53 10.39 -1.13 8.97
C GLY A 53 8.91 -1.55 8.96
N GLY A 54 8.03 -0.64 9.35
CA GLY A 54 6.58 -0.85 9.27
C GLY A 54 6.11 -2.03 10.12
N PHE A 55 5.35 -2.93 9.50
CA PHE A 55 4.85 -4.12 10.19
C PHE A 55 5.96 -5.13 10.53
N LEU A 56 7.10 -5.11 9.83
CA LEU A 56 8.21 -6.02 10.16
C LEU A 56 8.79 -5.73 11.56
N ASP A 57 8.86 -4.45 11.94
CA ASP A 57 9.29 -4.03 13.28
C ASP A 57 8.30 -4.46 14.38
N LEU A 58 7.08 -4.82 14.00
CA LEU A 58 6.01 -5.28 14.89
C LEU A 58 5.93 -6.82 14.97
N GLY A 59 6.94 -7.53 14.45
CA GLY A 59 7.02 -8.99 14.55
C GLY A 59 6.41 -9.77 13.39
N PHE A 60 5.99 -9.08 12.33
CA PHE A 60 5.56 -9.71 11.08
C PHE A 60 6.78 -10.20 10.30
N THR A 61 6.64 -11.33 9.63
CA THR A 61 7.66 -11.90 8.74
C THR A 61 7.33 -11.70 7.27
N LEU A 62 6.04 -11.46 6.98
CA LEU A 62 5.53 -11.07 5.67
C LEU A 62 4.49 -9.99 5.87
N TYR A 63 4.54 -8.93 5.05
CA TYR A 63 3.44 -8.01 4.89
C TYR A 63 3.38 -7.56 3.43
N ARG A 64 2.36 -8.03 2.73
CA ARG A 64 2.17 -7.84 1.29
C ARG A 64 0.80 -7.26 1.02
N VAL A 65 0.75 -6.32 0.09
CA VAL A 65 -0.51 -5.69 -0.34
C VAL A 65 -0.64 -5.82 -1.83
N ARG A 66 -1.75 -6.43 -2.27
CA ARG A 66 -2.14 -6.54 -3.66
C ARG A 66 -3.31 -5.60 -3.95
N TYR A 67 -3.15 -4.80 -4.99
CA TYR A 67 -4.11 -3.84 -5.50
C TYR A 67 -4.61 -4.29 -6.87
N GLU A 68 -5.92 -4.26 -7.07
CA GLU A 68 -6.56 -4.66 -8.32
C GLU A 68 -7.63 -3.63 -8.69
N VAL A 69 -7.67 -3.23 -9.96
CA VAL A 69 -8.72 -2.36 -10.50
C VAL A 69 -9.62 -3.19 -11.40
N ILE A 70 -10.87 -3.36 -10.96
CA ILE A 70 -11.89 -4.13 -11.65
C ILE A 70 -12.82 -3.16 -12.38
N GLU A 71 -12.88 -3.29 -13.69
CA GLU A 71 -13.77 -2.49 -14.54
C GLU A 71 -15.24 -2.86 -14.29
N LYS A 72 -16.11 -1.85 -14.35
CA LYS A 72 -17.56 -2.00 -14.17
C LYS A 72 -18.30 -1.44 -15.37
N GLU A 73 -18.64 -0.15 -15.30
CA GLU A 73 -19.37 0.61 -16.29
C GLU A 73 -18.52 1.79 -16.76
N GLU A 74 -18.98 2.54 -17.76
CA GLU A 74 -18.25 3.69 -18.27
C GLU A 74 -17.94 4.68 -17.12
N LYS A 75 -16.64 4.94 -16.90
CA LYS A 75 -16.09 5.80 -15.83
C LYS A 75 -16.25 5.28 -14.39
N MET A 76 -16.63 4.02 -14.18
CA MET A 76 -16.71 3.41 -12.85
C MET A 76 -15.76 2.21 -12.72
N CYS A 77 -15.17 2.05 -11.53
CA CYS A 77 -14.38 0.89 -11.20
C CYS A 77 -14.62 0.44 -9.75
N VAL A 78 -14.26 -0.80 -9.46
CA VAL A 78 -14.12 -1.32 -8.10
C VAL A 78 -12.64 -1.56 -7.85
N THR A 79 -12.11 -1.00 -6.77
CA THR A 79 -10.78 -1.34 -6.28
C THR A 79 -10.89 -2.50 -5.31
N ARG A 80 -10.11 -3.56 -5.55
CA ARG A 80 -9.95 -4.67 -4.60
C ARG A 80 -8.55 -4.61 -4.03
N VAL A 81 -8.46 -4.70 -2.71
CA VAL A 81 -7.19 -4.69 -2.00
C VAL A 81 -7.15 -5.92 -1.11
N THR A 82 -6.07 -6.69 -1.23
CA THR A 82 -5.81 -7.86 -0.40
C THR A 82 -4.55 -7.59 0.40
N ILE A 83 -4.62 -7.79 1.71
CA ILE A 83 -3.47 -7.72 2.61
C ILE A 83 -3.16 -9.16 3.03
N GLU A 84 -1.97 -9.64 2.70
CA GLU A 84 -1.44 -10.94 3.08
C GLU A 84 -0.31 -10.71 4.08
N TYR A 85 -0.31 -11.45 5.18
CA TYR A 85 0.68 -11.28 6.24
C TYR A 85 0.92 -12.56 7.01
N ASP A 86 2.16 -12.71 7.48
CA ASP A 86 2.56 -13.73 8.46
C ASP A 86 3.13 -13.03 9.68
N VAL A 87 2.78 -13.52 10.87
CA VAL A 87 3.22 -12.97 12.15
C VAL A 87 3.81 -14.08 13.01
N ARG A 88 4.89 -13.77 13.72
CA ARG A 88 5.41 -14.68 14.74
C ARG A 88 4.40 -14.85 15.86
N GLU A 89 4.26 -16.07 16.37
CA GLU A 89 3.26 -16.42 17.39
C GLU A 89 3.35 -15.51 18.63
N GLU A 90 4.57 -15.18 19.07
CA GLU A 90 4.84 -14.28 20.20
C GLU A 90 4.31 -12.83 20.00
N PHE A 91 4.00 -12.45 18.75
CA PHE A 91 3.45 -11.14 18.37
C PHE A 91 2.03 -11.22 17.79
N ALA A 92 1.31 -12.34 17.96
CA ALA A 92 -0.02 -12.54 17.37
C ALA A 92 -1.04 -11.43 17.71
N ALA A 93 -0.92 -10.80 18.88
CA ALA A 93 -1.78 -9.67 19.27
C ALA A 93 -1.64 -8.45 18.33
N ASN A 94 -0.50 -8.29 17.67
CA ASN A 94 -0.25 -7.18 16.74
C ASN A 94 -1.04 -7.31 15.44
N VAL A 95 -1.66 -8.47 15.15
CA VAL A 95 -2.63 -8.62 14.05
C VAL A 95 -3.77 -7.62 14.15
N ALA A 96 -4.16 -7.23 15.37
CA ALA A 96 -5.19 -6.21 15.58
C ALA A 96 -4.82 -4.81 15.04
N LEU A 97 -3.54 -4.57 14.72
CA LEU A 97 -3.06 -3.32 14.12
C LEU A 97 -3.24 -3.29 12.60
N VAL A 98 -3.43 -4.44 11.96
CA VAL A 98 -3.63 -4.53 10.51
C VAL A 98 -4.99 -3.94 10.16
N SER A 99 -4.99 -2.94 9.29
CA SER A 99 -6.21 -2.25 8.89
C SER A 99 -6.16 -1.84 7.43
N ILE A 100 -7.28 -2.04 6.73
CA ILE A 100 -7.49 -1.59 5.36
C ILE A 100 -7.76 -0.08 5.27
N GLN A 101 -8.16 0.55 6.38
CA GLN A 101 -8.65 1.93 6.40
C GLN A 101 -7.66 2.97 5.83
N PRO A 102 -6.34 2.92 6.12
CA PRO A 102 -5.40 3.85 5.52
C PRO A 102 -5.36 3.77 3.98
N ILE A 103 -5.52 2.58 3.42
CA ILE A 103 -5.56 2.38 1.97
C ILE A 103 -6.85 2.93 1.38
N VAL A 104 -7.99 2.70 2.04
CA VAL A 104 -9.29 3.27 1.63
C VAL A 104 -9.22 4.80 1.56
N VAL A 105 -8.66 5.45 2.58
CA VAL A 105 -8.51 6.91 2.62
C VAL A 105 -7.67 7.42 1.43
N ILE A 106 -6.60 6.72 1.07
CA ILE A 106 -5.77 7.06 -0.11
C ILE A 106 -6.58 6.90 -1.39
N MET A 107 -7.27 5.76 -1.56
CA MET A 107 -8.06 5.48 -2.76
C MET A 107 -9.19 6.49 -2.96
N GLU A 108 -9.87 6.88 -1.90
CA GLU A 108 -10.90 7.94 -1.94
C GLU A 108 -10.29 9.30 -2.30
N ALA A 109 -9.11 9.64 -1.78
CA ALA A 109 -8.43 10.88 -2.12
C ALA A 109 -8.03 10.92 -3.61
N VAL A 110 -7.53 9.80 -4.14
CA VAL A 110 -7.21 9.64 -5.56
C VAL A 110 -8.47 9.76 -6.41
N ALA A 111 -9.55 9.06 -6.05
CA ALA A 111 -10.83 9.13 -6.77
C ALA A 111 -11.38 10.56 -6.82
N ARG A 112 -11.38 11.28 -5.69
CA ARG A 112 -11.78 12.70 -5.64
C ARG A 112 -10.91 13.57 -6.53
N HIS A 113 -9.59 13.39 -6.48
CA HIS A 113 -8.66 14.18 -7.29
C HIS A 113 -8.88 13.97 -8.80
N LEU A 114 -9.06 12.72 -9.23
CA LEU A 114 -9.28 12.37 -10.63
C LEU A 114 -10.64 12.85 -11.16
N THR A 115 -11.67 12.82 -10.32
CA THR A 115 -13.03 13.25 -10.70
C THR A 115 -13.20 14.78 -10.65
N GLN A 116 -12.51 15.48 -9.76
CA GLN A 116 -12.57 16.95 -9.67
C GLN A 116 -11.74 17.65 -10.75
N ASN A 117 -10.60 17.08 -11.15
CA ASN A 117 -9.70 17.66 -12.15
C ASN A 117 -10.01 17.21 -13.59
N ASN A 118 -10.95 16.29 -13.78
CA ASN A 118 -11.62 16.02 -15.05
C ASN A 118 -13.13 16.25 -14.88
N PRO A 119 -13.57 17.52 -14.71
CA PRO A 119 -14.99 17.81 -14.75
C PRO A 119 -15.45 17.52 -16.17
N ASN A 120 -16.27 16.48 -16.33
CA ASN A 120 -17.13 16.42 -17.50
C ASN A 120 -18.26 17.43 -17.29
#